data_AF-A0A975G775-F1
#
_entry.id   AF-A0A975G775-F1
#
_cell.length_a   1.000
_cell.length_b   1.000
_cell.length_c   1.000
_cell.angle_alpha   90.00
_cell.angle_beta   90.00
_cell.angle_gamma   90.00
#
_symmetry.space_group_name_H-M   'P 1'
#
loop_
_entity.id
_entity.type
_entity.pdbx_description
1 polymer ?
#
loop_
_entity_poly.entity_id
_entity_poly.type
_entity_poly.pdbx_seq_one_letter_code
_entity_poly.pdbx_strand_id
1 'polypeptide(L)'
;MKPTLLLLASTLLAAAEPTVPATPVQPSPAAPAPARLNEKPAPTLIVGSAVTPEVLGQGEWLQGEAPKSWEPGKVYLLECWATWCGPCIAAIPHVNELHAKYAGKGLVVLGMNVWERTGRDPVATFVKNKGQGMTYPVSYNPKDGAFDKQWLVPAGVEGIPHTFVVKDGRIILMCHPMQLTDDAIKGLLKGGDAGAAVVAGIQEDDARKEKVGAAMRKFSEATRKKDVAAMEGAIAEIKALDPANNALKAHQLTLLTIRGDWAELETTVSALPDAPVRPMLAFNVGRLAAADPAAPTSLMKLLASQMTAFAETRNEPYTFQILAKLQWRAGDKEAALTSAKKSLAAAKSDKSKSMKLNTAPFQSFLEGMEAGKLLSDQELSAAARQMAPAKP
;
A
#
# COMPACT_ATOMS: atom_id res chain seq x y z
N MET A 1 89.58 -10.06 2.30
CA MET A 1 90.19 -9.01 3.16
C MET A 1 89.55 -9.09 4.57
N LYS A 2 90.12 -8.37 5.54
CA LYS A 2 89.71 -8.23 6.96
C LYS A 2 88.24 -7.74 7.17
N PRO A 3 87.67 -7.69 8.41
CA PRO A 3 87.79 -8.62 9.58
C PRO A 3 86.51 -8.76 10.49
N THR A 4 86.52 -9.72 11.44
CA THR A 4 85.74 -9.71 12.74
C THR A 4 84.19 -9.59 12.64
N LEU A 5 83.33 -9.67 13.67
CA LEU A 5 83.35 -9.88 15.16
C LEU A 5 82.08 -10.76 15.47
N LEU A 6 81.68 -11.24 16.66
CA LEU A 6 82.03 -11.13 18.10
C LEU A 6 81.65 -12.48 18.82
N LEU A 7 81.72 -12.52 20.15
CA LEU A 7 81.41 -13.66 21.05
C LEU A 7 80.15 -13.36 21.91
N LEU A 8 79.33 -14.37 22.26
CA LEU A 8 78.86 -14.70 23.64
C LEU A 8 77.57 -15.54 23.68
N ALA A 9 77.32 -16.18 24.83
CA ALA A 9 76.19 -17.07 25.11
C ALA A 9 75.24 -16.50 26.17
N SER A 10 74.00 -16.99 26.19
CA SER A 10 73.07 -16.87 27.33
C SER A 10 72.20 -18.12 27.46
N THR A 11 72.00 -18.57 28.69
CA THR A 11 71.07 -19.65 29.05
C THR A 11 69.62 -19.18 29.11
N LEU A 12 68.66 -20.06 28.81
CA LEU A 12 67.29 -19.91 29.31
C LEU A 12 67.01 -20.99 30.37
N LEU A 13 66.57 -20.55 31.54
CA LEU A 13 66.15 -21.40 32.66
C LEU A 13 64.64 -21.63 32.57
N ALA A 14 64.18 -22.84 32.88
CA ALA A 14 62.74 -23.12 32.93
C ALA A 14 62.11 -22.46 34.16
N ALA A 15 60.98 -21.79 33.96
CA ALA A 15 60.11 -21.27 35.01
C ALA A 15 58.71 -21.85 34.84
N ALA A 16 58.11 -22.32 35.94
CA ALA A 16 56.73 -22.81 35.94
C ALA A 16 55.76 -21.67 36.28
N GLU A 17 54.64 -21.58 35.55
CA GLU A 17 53.61 -20.57 35.81
C GLU A 17 52.69 -20.99 36.97
N PRO A 18 52.25 -20.05 37.83
CA PRO A 18 51.38 -20.35 38.97
C PRO A 18 49.91 -20.48 38.56
N THR A 19 49.26 -21.58 38.95
CA THR A 19 47.80 -21.76 38.76
C THR A 19 47.02 -20.86 39.72
N VAL A 20 46.35 -19.84 39.19
CA VAL A 20 45.43 -18.98 39.97
C VAL A 20 44.09 -19.70 40.16
N PRO A 21 43.56 -19.82 41.39
CA PRO A 21 42.25 -20.43 41.63
C PRO A 21 41.11 -19.50 41.17
N ALA A 22 40.14 -20.05 40.44
CA ALA A 22 38.98 -19.30 39.96
C ALA A 22 37.94 -19.11 41.07
N THR A 23 37.70 -17.86 41.48
CA THR A 23 36.62 -17.50 42.42
C THR A 23 35.25 -17.72 41.77
N PRO A 24 34.27 -18.37 42.44
CA PRO A 24 32.91 -18.50 41.92
C PRO A 24 32.23 -17.14 41.77
N VAL A 25 31.94 -16.73 40.54
CA VAL A 25 31.13 -15.54 40.25
C VAL A 25 29.67 -15.87 40.55
N GLN A 26 29.06 -15.24 41.56
CA GLN A 26 27.62 -15.36 41.77
C GLN A 26 26.86 -14.66 40.63
N PRO A 27 25.75 -15.24 40.15
CA PRO A 27 24.93 -14.60 39.13
C PRO A 27 24.30 -13.31 39.70
N SER A 28 24.62 -12.17 39.09
CA SER A 28 23.96 -10.90 39.39
C SER A 28 22.45 -11.06 39.16
N PRO A 29 21.58 -10.56 40.07
CA PRO A 29 20.14 -10.64 39.87
C PRO A 29 19.76 -9.95 38.55
N ALA A 30 19.01 -10.66 37.71
CA ALA A 30 18.68 -10.18 36.37
C ALA A 30 17.95 -8.83 36.45
N ALA A 31 18.54 -7.80 35.84
CA ALA A 31 17.88 -6.52 35.66
C ALA A 31 16.54 -6.75 34.94
N PRO A 32 15.45 -6.07 35.33
CA PRO A 32 14.17 -6.20 34.64
C PRO A 32 14.37 -5.90 33.15
N ALA A 33 13.87 -6.79 32.29
CA ALA A 33 14.07 -6.68 30.85
C ALA A 33 13.63 -5.30 30.36
N PRO A 34 14.41 -4.63 29.48
CA PRO A 34 14.06 -3.31 28.99
C PRO A 34 12.67 -3.36 28.35
N ALA A 35 11.79 -2.45 28.78
CA ALA A 35 10.42 -2.38 28.29
C ALA A 35 10.40 -2.31 26.76
N ARG A 36 9.49 -3.06 26.13
CA ARG A 36 9.41 -3.19 24.67
C ARG A 36 8.94 -1.89 24.03
N LEU A 37 9.89 -0.99 23.76
CA LEU A 37 9.66 0.19 22.94
C LEU A 37 9.10 -0.27 21.58
N ASN A 38 7.90 0.20 21.26
CA ASN A 38 7.09 -0.04 20.04
C ASN A 38 5.98 -1.12 20.09
N GLU A 39 5.65 -1.74 21.24
CA GLU A 39 4.35 -2.44 21.34
C GLU A 39 3.22 -1.42 21.52
N LYS A 40 2.44 -1.18 20.45
CA LYS A 40 1.25 -0.30 20.46
C LYS A 40 0.23 -0.84 21.48
N PRO A 41 -0.36 -0.01 22.36
CA PRO A 41 -1.43 -0.44 23.25
C PRO A 41 -2.57 -1.14 22.51
N ALA A 42 -3.08 -2.23 23.06
CA ALA A 42 -4.22 -2.95 22.50
C ALA A 42 -5.47 -2.04 22.47
N PRO A 43 -6.35 -2.16 21.45
CA PRO A 43 -7.59 -1.40 21.40
C PRO A 43 -8.47 -1.60 22.64
N THR A 44 -8.93 -0.49 23.22
CA THR A 44 -9.81 -0.45 24.39
C THR A 44 -11.27 -0.16 24.03
N LEU A 45 -11.51 0.39 22.84
CA LEU A 45 -12.84 0.56 22.26
C LEU A 45 -13.05 -0.49 21.15
N ILE A 46 -13.94 -1.45 21.37
CA ILE A 46 -14.11 -2.62 20.52
C ILE A 46 -15.59 -2.89 20.22
N VAL A 47 -15.88 -3.84 19.33
CA VAL A 47 -17.24 -4.37 19.15
C VAL A 47 -17.72 -4.94 20.48
N GLY A 48 -18.91 -4.50 20.91
CA GLY A 48 -19.50 -4.78 22.22
C GLY A 48 -19.34 -3.66 23.24
N SER A 49 -18.38 -2.73 23.08
CA SER A 49 -18.16 -1.60 23.99
C SER A 49 -19.37 -0.66 24.02
N ALA A 50 -19.71 -0.20 25.22
CA ALA A 50 -20.71 0.85 25.43
C ALA A 50 -20.13 2.23 25.10
N VAL A 51 -20.96 3.11 24.54
CA VAL A 51 -20.58 4.45 24.06
C VAL A 51 -21.69 5.46 24.33
N THR A 52 -21.35 6.72 24.57
CA THR A 52 -22.30 7.85 24.63
C THR A 52 -22.12 8.77 23.41
N PRO A 53 -23.14 9.55 23.02
CA PRO A 53 -23.01 10.49 21.89
C PRO A 53 -22.37 11.83 22.31
N GLU A 54 -21.97 12.01 23.57
CA GLU A 54 -21.48 13.27 24.14
C GLU A 54 -20.28 13.85 23.38
N VAL A 55 -19.37 12.99 22.89
CA VAL A 55 -18.23 13.42 22.08
C VAL A 55 -18.65 13.99 20.72
N LEU A 56 -19.79 13.58 20.19
CA LEU A 56 -20.32 14.08 18.91
C LEU A 56 -20.74 15.55 19.02
N GLY A 57 -21.15 15.97 20.21
CA GLY A 57 -21.38 17.39 20.54
C GLY A 57 -20.10 18.22 20.70
N GLN A 58 -18.91 17.60 20.67
CA GLN A 58 -17.61 18.28 20.75
C GLN A 58 -16.96 18.49 19.36
N GLY A 59 -17.55 17.94 18.29
CA GLY A 59 -17.21 18.24 16.91
C GLY A 59 -18.02 19.44 16.38
N GLU A 60 -17.48 20.16 15.40
CA GLU A 60 -18.16 21.33 14.81
C GLU A 60 -19.09 20.87 13.66
N TRP A 61 -20.39 21.05 13.79
CA TRP A 61 -21.35 20.58 12.78
C TRP A 61 -21.44 21.54 11.60
N LEU A 62 -20.91 21.08 10.46
CA LEU A 62 -20.91 21.81 9.19
C LEU A 62 -22.26 21.69 8.45
N GLN A 63 -23.02 20.63 8.78
CA GLN A 63 -24.35 20.33 8.25
C GLN A 63 -25.11 19.46 9.25
N GLY A 64 -26.38 19.76 9.52
CA GLY A 64 -27.18 19.04 10.51
C GLY A 64 -26.74 19.28 11.97
N GLU A 65 -27.14 18.39 12.87
CA GLU A 65 -26.83 18.44 14.31
C GLU A 65 -26.38 17.07 14.83
N ALA A 66 -25.68 17.04 15.98
CA ALA A 66 -25.41 15.82 16.72
C ALA A 66 -26.70 15.18 17.29
N PRO A 67 -26.79 13.84 17.34
CA PRO A 67 -27.81 13.17 18.14
C PRO A 67 -27.56 13.45 19.63
N LYS A 68 -28.59 13.89 20.35
CA LYS A 68 -28.51 14.21 21.81
C LYS A 68 -28.57 12.94 22.68
N SER A 69 -29.01 11.82 22.11
CA SER A 69 -29.07 10.50 22.72
C SER A 69 -29.01 9.43 21.62
N TRP A 70 -28.70 8.19 22.00
CA TRP A 70 -28.97 7.04 21.13
C TRP A 70 -30.43 6.63 21.33
N GLU A 71 -31.25 6.75 20.28
CA GLU A 71 -32.66 6.37 20.34
C GLU A 71 -32.81 4.84 20.22
N PRO A 72 -33.62 4.19 21.08
CA PRO A 72 -33.76 2.73 21.08
C PRO A 72 -34.14 2.16 19.72
N GLY A 73 -33.49 1.06 19.34
CA GLY A 73 -33.70 0.36 18.07
C GLY A 73 -33.06 1.03 16.84
N LYS A 74 -32.65 2.30 16.91
CA LYS A 74 -31.97 2.98 15.79
C LYS A 74 -30.53 2.50 15.64
N VAL A 75 -30.09 2.42 14.38
CA VAL A 75 -28.71 2.12 13.98
C VAL A 75 -28.05 3.41 13.51
N TYR A 76 -26.95 3.78 14.13
CA TYR A 76 -26.17 4.98 13.79
C TYR A 76 -24.88 4.56 13.07
N LEU A 77 -24.62 5.15 11.91
CA LEU A 77 -23.36 4.98 11.16
C LEU A 77 -22.50 6.23 11.35
N LEU A 78 -21.34 6.07 11.99
CA LEU A 78 -20.35 7.14 12.16
C LEU A 78 -19.25 6.93 11.13
N GLU A 79 -19.41 7.55 9.95
CA GLU A 79 -18.55 7.37 8.78
C GLU A 79 -17.37 8.35 8.81
N CYS A 80 -16.17 7.81 9.00
CA CYS A 80 -14.95 8.56 9.28
C CYS A 80 -14.17 8.81 7.99
N TRP A 81 -14.08 10.08 7.56
CA TRP A 81 -13.59 10.48 6.24
C TRP A 81 -12.71 11.74 6.27
N ALA A 82 -12.06 12.09 5.15
CA ALA A 82 -11.32 13.35 4.97
C ALA A 82 -11.37 13.83 3.51
N THR A 83 -11.18 15.13 3.25
CA THR A 83 -11.24 15.69 1.88
C THR A 83 -10.06 15.27 0.99
N TRP A 84 -8.96 14.80 1.60
CA TRP A 84 -7.83 14.19 0.89
C TRP A 84 -8.00 12.67 0.64
N CYS A 85 -9.01 12.03 1.24
CA CYS A 85 -9.18 10.59 1.19
C CYS A 85 -9.97 10.15 -0.06
N GLY A 86 -9.25 9.81 -1.14
CA GLY A 86 -9.84 9.31 -2.39
C GLY A 86 -10.85 8.16 -2.21
N PRO A 87 -10.54 7.08 -1.46
CA PRO A 87 -11.47 5.98 -1.21
C PRO A 87 -12.72 6.41 -0.42
N CYS A 88 -12.58 7.33 0.54
CA CYS A 88 -13.73 7.89 1.27
C CYS A 88 -14.67 8.64 0.31
N ILE A 89 -14.11 9.49 -0.56
CA ILE A 89 -14.88 10.25 -1.55
C ILE A 89 -15.61 9.31 -2.53
N ALA A 90 -15.00 8.18 -2.89
CA ALA A 90 -15.63 7.14 -3.71
C ALA A 90 -16.78 6.40 -2.99
N ALA A 91 -16.81 6.38 -1.66
CA ALA A 91 -17.88 5.77 -0.86
C ALA A 91 -19.09 6.71 -0.62
N ILE A 92 -18.91 8.04 -0.68
CA ILE A 92 -19.99 9.03 -0.44
C ILE A 92 -21.29 8.73 -1.21
N PRO A 93 -21.28 8.35 -2.51
CA PRO A 93 -22.52 8.03 -3.24
C PRO A 93 -23.30 6.84 -2.66
N HIS A 94 -22.60 5.81 -2.19
CA HIS A 94 -23.21 4.64 -1.54
C HIS A 94 -23.79 5.01 -0.17
N VAL A 95 -23.04 5.76 0.64
CA VAL A 95 -23.50 6.24 1.96
C VAL A 95 -24.70 7.20 1.82
N ASN A 96 -24.73 8.00 0.76
CA ASN A 96 -25.90 8.80 0.36
C ASN A 96 -27.12 7.94 0.00
N GLU A 97 -26.94 6.85 -0.77
CA GLU A 97 -28.03 5.92 -1.09
C GLU A 97 -28.62 5.31 0.18
N LEU A 98 -27.77 4.81 1.10
CA LEU A 98 -28.22 4.26 2.38
C LEU A 98 -28.99 5.31 3.20
N HIS A 99 -28.44 6.52 3.33
CA HIS A 99 -29.09 7.61 4.06
C HIS A 99 -30.47 7.95 3.48
N ALA A 100 -30.58 8.15 2.16
CA ALA A 100 -31.84 8.47 1.51
C ALA A 100 -32.86 7.32 1.58
N LYS A 101 -32.40 6.07 1.38
CA LYS A 101 -33.24 4.86 1.37
C LYS A 101 -33.81 4.51 2.74
N TYR A 102 -33.07 4.82 3.81
CA TYR A 102 -33.44 4.53 5.20
C TYR A 102 -33.83 5.76 6.03
N ALA A 103 -33.97 6.94 5.40
CA ALA A 103 -34.54 8.13 6.02
C ALA A 103 -35.89 7.80 6.69
N GLY A 104 -36.01 8.08 7.99
CA GLY A 104 -37.18 7.76 8.81
C GLY A 104 -37.37 6.27 9.17
N LYS A 105 -36.50 5.36 8.70
CA LYS A 105 -36.62 3.89 8.88
C LYS A 105 -35.63 3.31 9.90
N GLY A 106 -35.22 4.13 10.86
CA GLY A 106 -34.35 3.73 11.97
C GLY A 106 -32.84 3.78 11.69
N LEU A 107 -32.39 4.04 10.46
CA LEU A 107 -30.99 4.38 10.20
C LEU A 107 -30.75 5.87 10.43
N VAL A 108 -29.61 6.19 11.05
CA VAL A 108 -29.05 7.54 11.14
C VAL A 108 -27.63 7.47 10.61
N VAL A 109 -27.23 8.43 9.77
CA VAL A 109 -25.88 8.49 9.18
C VAL A 109 -25.23 9.80 9.60
N LEU A 110 -23.97 9.74 10.03
CA LEU A 110 -23.20 10.87 10.55
C LEU A 110 -21.82 10.87 9.89
N GLY A 111 -21.51 11.90 9.11
CA GLY A 111 -20.21 12.08 8.47
C GLY A 111 -19.22 12.70 9.44
N MET A 112 -18.31 11.90 9.97
CA MET A 112 -17.25 12.33 10.89
C MET A 112 -16.02 12.70 10.06
N ASN A 113 -15.89 13.98 9.67
CA ASN A 113 -14.64 14.45 9.04
C ASN A 113 -13.53 14.44 10.11
N VAL A 114 -12.43 13.76 9.83
CA VAL A 114 -11.33 13.48 10.75
C VAL A 114 -9.98 13.58 10.04
N TRP A 115 -8.90 13.79 10.79
CA TRP A 115 -7.52 13.83 10.27
C TRP A 115 -7.30 14.77 9.07
N GLU A 116 -8.06 15.86 8.99
CA GLU A 116 -7.94 16.83 7.90
C GLU A 116 -6.61 17.59 7.96
N ARG A 117 -6.03 17.88 6.79
CA ARG A 117 -4.69 18.48 6.62
C ARG A 117 -4.75 19.98 6.36
N THR A 118 -5.87 20.48 5.84
CA THR A 118 -6.04 21.88 5.43
C THR A 118 -6.93 22.68 6.38
N GLY A 119 -7.27 22.12 7.55
CA GLY A 119 -8.21 22.73 8.50
C GLY A 119 -9.66 22.75 8.02
N ARG A 120 -10.49 23.48 8.76
CA ARG A 120 -11.97 23.41 8.72
C ARG A 120 -12.62 23.96 7.46
N ASP A 121 -12.24 25.15 7.00
CA ASP A 121 -12.99 25.85 5.94
C ASP A 121 -12.96 25.18 4.56
N PRO A 122 -11.86 24.52 4.13
CA PRO A 122 -11.88 23.67 2.95
C PRO A 122 -12.87 22.50 3.05
N VAL A 123 -13.12 21.95 4.25
CA VAL A 123 -14.16 20.93 4.46
C VAL A 123 -15.55 21.53 4.31
N ALA A 124 -15.80 22.70 4.93
CA ALA A 124 -17.08 23.41 4.79
C ALA A 124 -17.38 23.79 3.32
N THR A 125 -16.34 24.13 2.56
CA THR A 125 -16.44 24.38 1.11
C THR A 125 -16.67 23.10 0.32
N PHE A 126 -16.01 21.99 0.67
CA PHE A 126 -16.21 20.68 0.06
C PHE A 126 -17.64 20.17 0.24
N VAL A 127 -18.18 20.24 1.47
CA VAL A 127 -19.55 19.81 1.79
C VAL A 127 -20.58 20.61 0.98
N LYS A 128 -20.41 21.94 0.90
CA LYS A 128 -21.34 22.82 0.15
C LYS A 128 -21.28 22.67 -1.37
N ASN A 129 -20.09 22.44 -1.95
CA ASN A 129 -19.89 22.59 -3.40
C ASN A 129 -20.04 21.29 -4.22
N LYS A 130 -20.56 20.20 -3.65
CA LYS A 130 -20.71 18.92 -4.35
C LYS A 130 -22.13 18.73 -4.88
N GLY A 131 -22.28 18.63 -6.21
CA GLY A 131 -23.56 18.37 -6.90
C GLY A 131 -24.19 16.99 -6.67
N GLN A 132 -23.55 16.14 -5.86
CA GLN A 132 -24.12 14.94 -5.22
C GLN A 132 -23.55 14.85 -3.79
N GLY A 133 -23.57 15.98 -3.07
CA GLY A 133 -22.91 16.15 -1.77
C GLY A 133 -23.42 15.20 -0.69
N MET A 134 -22.69 15.16 0.43
CA MET A 134 -23.10 14.36 1.59
C MET A 134 -24.48 14.85 2.04
N THR A 135 -25.49 13.98 2.00
CA THR A 135 -26.90 14.32 2.27
C THR A 135 -27.27 14.23 3.76
N TYR A 136 -26.38 13.64 4.55
CA TYR A 136 -26.50 13.37 5.97
C TYR A 136 -25.80 14.46 6.81
N PRO A 137 -26.07 14.56 8.13
CA PRO A 137 -25.30 15.43 9.02
C PRO A 137 -23.79 15.18 8.95
N VAL A 138 -22.99 16.25 9.00
CA VAL A 138 -21.51 16.21 8.91
C VAL A 138 -20.88 17.06 10.01
N SER A 139 -19.96 16.47 10.77
CA SER A 139 -19.11 17.16 11.75
C SER A 139 -17.67 17.27 11.26
N TYR A 140 -17.02 18.39 11.56
CA TYR A 140 -15.58 18.57 11.50
C TYR A 140 -14.97 18.26 12.88
N ASN A 141 -14.02 17.32 12.90
CA ASN A 141 -13.30 16.92 14.09
C ASN A 141 -11.81 17.17 13.82
N PRO A 142 -11.16 18.12 14.51
CA PRO A 142 -9.74 18.37 14.30
C PRO A 142 -8.92 17.12 14.68
N LYS A 143 -7.81 16.92 13.97
CA LYS A 143 -6.82 15.90 14.34
C LYS A 143 -6.35 16.12 15.79
N ASP A 144 -6.13 15.03 16.52
CA ASP A 144 -5.81 15.01 17.95
C ASP A 144 -6.93 15.68 18.81
N GLY A 145 -8.14 15.82 18.26
CA GLY A 145 -9.35 16.32 18.93
C GLY A 145 -10.07 15.26 19.76
N ALA A 146 -11.27 15.60 20.25
CA ALA A 146 -12.03 14.75 21.17
C ALA A 146 -12.42 13.39 20.55
N PHE A 147 -12.96 13.39 19.33
CA PHE A 147 -13.34 12.15 18.63
C PHE A 147 -12.13 11.26 18.27
N ASP A 148 -11.00 11.87 17.93
CA ASP A 148 -9.74 11.17 17.66
C ASP A 148 -9.23 10.44 18.92
N LYS A 149 -9.21 11.17 20.05
CA LYS A 149 -8.75 10.66 21.36
C LYS A 149 -9.69 9.68 22.06
N GLN A 150 -11.00 9.75 21.78
CA GLN A 150 -12.02 8.93 22.46
C GLN A 150 -12.54 7.77 21.62
N TRP A 151 -12.47 7.86 20.28
CA TRP A 151 -12.94 6.81 19.37
C TRP A 151 -11.82 6.23 18.51
N LEU A 152 -11.17 7.03 17.66
CA LEU A 152 -10.22 6.49 16.66
C LEU A 152 -9.00 5.82 17.30
N VAL A 153 -8.31 6.52 18.21
CA VAL A 153 -7.12 5.99 18.90
C VAL A 153 -7.47 4.84 19.85
N PRO A 154 -8.49 4.92 20.72
CA PRO A 154 -8.94 3.78 21.54
C PRO A 154 -9.39 2.56 20.74
N ALA A 155 -9.98 2.76 19.56
CA ALA A 155 -10.36 1.66 18.66
C ALA A 155 -9.22 1.18 17.75
N GLY A 156 -8.03 1.75 17.90
CA GLY A 156 -6.83 1.37 17.15
C GLY A 156 -6.88 1.69 15.65
N VAL A 157 -7.81 2.56 15.21
CA VAL A 157 -8.03 2.89 13.78
C VAL A 157 -6.82 3.62 13.20
N GLU A 158 -6.23 3.05 12.14
CA GLU A 158 -5.03 3.59 11.45
C GLU A 158 -5.31 4.08 10.03
N GLY A 159 -6.53 3.91 9.53
CA GLY A 159 -6.91 4.24 8.16
C GLY A 159 -8.38 4.62 8.02
N ILE A 160 -8.68 5.38 6.97
CA ILE A 160 -10.02 5.80 6.56
C ILE A 160 -10.24 5.46 5.07
N PRO A 161 -11.49 5.18 4.63
CA PRO A 161 -12.73 5.30 5.39
C PRO A 161 -12.92 4.18 6.41
N HIS A 162 -13.57 4.52 7.52
CA HIS A 162 -13.92 3.60 8.60
C HIS A 162 -15.33 3.93 9.09
N THR A 163 -16.12 2.93 9.47
CA THR A 163 -17.49 3.16 9.97
C THR A 163 -17.70 2.41 11.28
N PHE A 164 -17.98 3.16 12.35
CA PHE A 164 -18.55 2.57 13.56
C PHE A 164 -20.06 2.45 13.37
N VAL A 165 -20.59 1.25 13.57
CA VAL A 165 -22.03 0.98 13.62
C VAL A 165 -22.43 0.90 15.08
N VAL A 166 -23.27 1.82 15.53
CA VAL A 166 -23.76 1.89 16.91
C VAL A 166 -25.24 1.55 16.95
N LYS A 167 -25.63 0.67 17.87
CA LYS A 167 -27.04 0.37 18.16
C LYS A 167 -27.22 0.24 19.67
N ASP A 168 -28.31 0.78 20.21
CA ASP A 168 -28.69 0.66 21.63
C ASP A 168 -27.54 1.02 22.60
N GLY A 169 -26.76 2.05 22.25
CA GLY A 169 -25.61 2.54 23.04
C GLY A 169 -24.35 1.67 23.00
N ARG A 170 -24.23 0.73 22.07
CA ARG A 170 -23.03 -0.09 21.87
C ARG A 170 -22.53 -0.07 20.43
N ILE A 171 -21.21 -0.16 20.25
CA ILE A 171 -20.62 -0.47 18.94
C ILE A 171 -20.95 -1.94 18.63
N ILE A 172 -21.70 -2.19 17.57
CA ILE A 172 -22.05 -3.55 17.11
C ILE A 172 -21.20 -4.02 15.92
N LEU A 173 -20.56 -3.09 15.19
CA LEU A 173 -19.64 -3.39 14.10
C LEU A 173 -18.67 -2.22 13.87
N MET A 174 -17.48 -2.53 13.38
CA MET A 174 -16.49 -1.61 12.83
C MET A 174 -16.07 -2.16 11.47
N CYS A 175 -16.24 -1.41 10.38
CA CYS A 175 -16.02 -1.90 9.02
C CYS A 175 -15.68 -0.78 8.03
N HIS A 176 -15.39 -1.12 6.77
CA HIS A 176 -15.34 -0.17 5.66
C HIS A 176 -16.79 0.11 5.17
N PRO A 177 -17.18 1.37 4.84
CA PRO A 177 -18.58 1.71 4.55
C PRO A 177 -19.20 0.88 3.41
N MET A 178 -18.43 0.54 2.38
CA MET A 178 -18.90 -0.29 1.25
C MET A 178 -19.29 -1.74 1.60
N GLN A 179 -19.07 -2.20 2.85
CA GLN A 179 -19.58 -3.49 3.33
C GLN A 179 -21.02 -3.40 3.83
N LEU A 180 -21.54 -2.20 4.07
CA LEU A 180 -22.89 -1.95 4.56
C LEU A 180 -23.91 -1.97 3.41
N THR A 181 -24.06 -3.14 2.78
CA THR A 181 -25.05 -3.37 1.73
C THR A 181 -26.48 -3.14 2.23
N ASP A 182 -27.43 -3.03 1.29
CA ASP A 182 -28.86 -2.91 1.59
C ASP A 182 -29.36 -3.99 2.56
N ASP A 183 -28.93 -5.24 2.36
CA ASP A 183 -29.31 -6.36 3.22
C ASP A 183 -28.55 -6.36 4.56
N ALA A 184 -27.31 -5.87 4.59
CA ALA A 184 -26.60 -5.62 5.85
C ALA A 184 -27.37 -4.62 6.71
N ILE A 185 -27.83 -3.50 6.14
CA ILE A 185 -28.64 -2.52 6.88
C ILE A 185 -29.98 -3.11 7.33
N LYS A 186 -30.69 -3.91 6.51
CA LYS A 186 -31.91 -4.63 6.94
C LYS A 186 -31.65 -5.54 8.14
N GLY A 187 -30.56 -6.31 8.12
CA GLY A 187 -30.17 -7.20 9.22
C GLY A 187 -29.85 -6.44 10.50
N LEU A 188 -29.03 -5.39 10.41
CA LEU A 188 -28.66 -4.52 11.54
C LEU A 188 -29.88 -3.82 12.16
N LEU A 189 -30.81 -3.32 11.34
CA LEU A 189 -32.06 -2.72 11.80
C LEU A 189 -32.97 -3.75 12.48
N LYS A 190 -33.17 -4.93 11.88
CA LYS A 190 -33.93 -6.04 12.47
C LYS A 190 -33.34 -6.52 13.79
N GLY A 191 -32.01 -6.55 13.91
CA GLY A 191 -31.32 -7.05 15.10
C GLY A 191 -31.49 -8.56 15.31
N GLY A 192 -31.24 -9.01 16.54
CA GLY A 192 -31.19 -10.44 16.87
C GLY A 192 -30.22 -11.21 15.97
N ASP A 193 -30.58 -12.45 15.64
CA ASP A 193 -29.79 -13.34 14.78
C ASP A 193 -29.49 -12.73 13.39
N ALA A 194 -30.41 -11.92 12.85
CA ALA A 194 -30.22 -11.23 11.57
C ALA A 194 -29.19 -10.09 11.66
N GLY A 195 -29.08 -9.42 12.80
CA GLY A 195 -28.01 -8.48 13.07
C GLY A 195 -26.67 -9.20 13.30
N ALA A 196 -26.69 -10.25 14.12
CA ALA A 196 -25.50 -11.05 14.42
C ALA A 196 -24.88 -11.69 13.17
N ALA A 197 -25.70 -12.23 12.25
CA ALA A 197 -25.24 -12.81 10.99
C ALA A 197 -24.55 -11.77 10.08
N VAL A 198 -25.03 -10.53 10.04
CA VAL A 198 -24.37 -9.43 9.30
C VAL A 198 -23.03 -9.07 9.92
N VAL A 199 -22.97 -8.96 11.25
CA VAL A 199 -21.70 -8.68 11.96
C VAL A 199 -20.68 -9.79 11.72
N ALA A 200 -21.08 -11.06 11.87
CA ALA A 200 -20.22 -12.21 11.65
C ALA A 200 -19.71 -12.29 10.20
N GLY A 201 -20.60 -12.18 9.20
CA GLY A 201 -20.20 -12.27 7.79
C GLY A 201 -19.25 -11.14 7.36
N ILE A 202 -19.38 -9.94 7.93
CA ILE A 202 -18.45 -8.82 7.67
C ILE A 202 -17.09 -9.08 8.37
N GLN A 203 -17.09 -9.57 9.60
CA GLN A 203 -15.87 -9.95 10.32
C GLN A 203 -15.11 -11.12 9.65
N GLU A 204 -15.83 -12.11 9.11
CA GLU A 204 -15.25 -13.21 8.34
C GLU A 204 -14.62 -12.72 7.03
N ASP A 205 -15.29 -11.82 6.31
CA ASP A 205 -14.76 -11.20 5.09
C ASP A 205 -13.53 -10.33 5.35
N ASP A 206 -13.48 -9.59 6.47
CA ASP A 206 -12.30 -8.81 6.85
C ASP A 206 -11.13 -9.70 7.32
N ALA A 207 -11.39 -10.75 8.10
CA ALA A 207 -10.37 -11.75 8.43
C ALA A 207 -9.85 -12.51 7.19
N ARG A 208 -10.69 -12.71 6.17
CA ARG A 208 -10.32 -13.28 4.87
C ARG A 208 -9.44 -12.30 4.08
N LYS A 209 -9.85 -11.02 3.96
CA LYS A 209 -9.04 -9.95 3.32
C LYS A 209 -7.69 -9.76 3.99
N GLU A 210 -7.62 -9.82 5.32
CA GLU A 210 -6.34 -9.68 6.04
C GLU A 210 -5.37 -10.81 5.67
N LYS A 211 -5.85 -12.07 5.66
CA LYS A 211 -5.08 -13.25 5.23
C LYS A 211 -4.65 -13.14 3.76
N VAL A 212 -5.54 -12.70 2.87
CA VAL A 212 -5.18 -12.40 1.47
C VAL A 212 -4.08 -11.34 1.43
N GLY A 213 -4.23 -10.23 2.17
CA GLY A 213 -3.22 -9.18 2.27
C GLY A 213 -1.88 -9.67 2.84
N ALA A 214 -1.88 -10.60 3.79
CA ALA A 214 -0.68 -11.25 4.29
C ALA A 214 0.00 -12.10 3.20
N ALA A 215 -0.77 -12.87 2.43
CA ALA A 215 -0.25 -13.64 1.30
C ALA A 215 0.28 -12.74 0.17
N MET A 216 -0.36 -11.60 -0.12
CA MET A 216 0.16 -10.57 -1.04
C MET A 216 1.51 -10.02 -0.55
N ARG A 217 1.69 -9.81 0.77
CA ARG A 217 2.97 -9.39 1.37
C ARG A 217 4.04 -10.48 1.23
N LYS A 218 3.71 -11.76 1.52
CA LYS A 218 4.59 -12.92 1.29
C LYS A 218 5.05 -12.98 -0.17
N PHE A 219 4.12 -12.93 -1.13
CA PHE A 219 4.43 -12.93 -2.57
C PHE A 219 5.36 -11.78 -2.95
N SER A 220 5.08 -10.57 -2.46
CA SER A 220 5.88 -9.38 -2.74
C SER A 220 7.30 -9.46 -2.16
N GLU A 221 7.50 -10.16 -1.05
CA GLU A 221 8.83 -10.42 -0.49
C GLU A 221 9.57 -11.53 -1.23
N ALA A 222 8.90 -12.65 -1.52
CA ALA A 222 9.45 -13.73 -2.31
C ALA A 222 9.90 -13.24 -3.70
N THR A 223 9.10 -12.37 -4.33
CA THR A 223 9.45 -11.66 -5.59
C THR A 223 10.75 -10.85 -5.46
N ARG A 224 10.99 -10.14 -4.35
CA ARG A 224 12.26 -9.41 -4.12
C ARG A 224 13.45 -10.34 -3.92
N LYS A 225 13.22 -11.52 -3.34
CA LYS A 225 14.24 -12.56 -3.10
C LYS A 225 14.47 -13.49 -4.31
N LYS A 226 13.62 -13.41 -5.35
CA LYS A 226 13.47 -14.41 -6.42
C LYS A 226 13.19 -15.84 -5.90
N ASP A 227 12.49 -15.95 -4.77
CA ASP A 227 12.12 -17.20 -4.14
C ASP A 227 10.87 -17.80 -4.82
N VAL A 228 11.10 -18.64 -5.83
CA VAL A 228 10.05 -19.27 -6.66
C VAL A 228 9.08 -20.09 -5.81
N ALA A 229 9.58 -20.87 -4.84
CA ALA A 229 8.75 -21.73 -4.01
C ALA A 229 7.84 -20.93 -3.07
N ALA A 230 8.36 -19.85 -2.45
CA ALA A 230 7.54 -18.96 -1.64
C ALA A 230 6.56 -18.12 -2.48
N MET A 231 6.89 -17.80 -3.73
CA MET A 231 5.96 -17.17 -4.68
C MET A 231 4.80 -18.12 -5.04
N GLU A 232 5.09 -19.39 -5.34
CA GLU A 232 4.08 -20.42 -5.65
C GLU A 232 3.16 -20.69 -4.45
N GLY A 233 3.74 -20.86 -3.26
CA GLY A 233 2.97 -21.03 -2.02
C GLY A 233 2.05 -19.85 -1.71
N ALA A 234 2.53 -18.61 -1.90
CA ALA A 234 1.71 -17.41 -1.70
C ALA A 234 0.58 -17.28 -2.74
N ILE A 235 0.81 -17.65 -4.01
CA ILE A 235 -0.26 -17.70 -5.03
C ILE A 235 -1.32 -18.75 -4.66
N ALA A 236 -0.92 -19.92 -4.16
CA ALA A 236 -1.84 -20.95 -3.70
C ALA A 236 -2.68 -20.49 -2.50
N GLU A 237 -2.06 -19.81 -1.52
CA GLU A 237 -2.73 -19.23 -0.36
C GLU A 237 -3.77 -18.17 -0.76
N ILE A 238 -3.41 -17.23 -1.67
CA ILE A 238 -4.35 -16.24 -2.22
C ILE A 238 -5.51 -16.95 -2.92
N LYS A 239 -5.22 -17.93 -3.79
CA LYS A 239 -6.25 -18.64 -4.57
C LYS A 239 -7.21 -19.45 -3.68
N ALA A 240 -6.75 -19.97 -2.54
CA ALA A 240 -7.60 -20.68 -1.58
C ALA A 240 -8.52 -19.74 -0.78
N LEU A 241 -8.06 -18.52 -0.48
CA LEU A 241 -8.82 -17.50 0.28
C LEU A 241 -9.73 -16.63 -0.61
N ASP A 242 -9.37 -16.49 -1.88
CA ASP A 242 -10.07 -15.64 -2.85
C ASP A 242 -9.78 -16.13 -4.30
N PRO A 243 -10.51 -17.15 -4.79
CA PRO A 243 -10.33 -17.67 -6.15
C PRO A 243 -10.59 -16.64 -7.27
N ALA A 244 -11.34 -15.57 -6.96
CA ALA A 244 -11.71 -14.50 -7.88
C ALA A 244 -10.76 -13.29 -7.82
N ASN A 245 -9.67 -13.36 -7.03
CA ASN A 245 -8.83 -12.21 -6.79
C ASN A 245 -8.10 -11.73 -8.06
N ASN A 246 -8.40 -10.50 -8.50
CA ASN A 246 -7.85 -9.93 -9.74
C ASN A 246 -6.31 -9.85 -9.79
N ALA A 247 -5.61 -9.86 -8.64
CA ALA A 247 -4.14 -9.84 -8.61
C ALA A 247 -3.52 -11.21 -8.95
N LEU A 248 -4.26 -12.33 -8.85
CA LEU A 248 -3.74 -13.68 -9.14
C LEU A 248 -3.10 -13.78 -10.53
N LYS A 249 -3.72 -13.19 -11.57
CA LYS A 249 -3.16 -13.22 -12.93
C LYS A 249 -1.86 -12.41 -13.03
N ALA A 250 -1.74 -11.28 -12.34
CA ALA A 250 -0.51 -10.48 -12.30
C ALA A 250 0.62 -11.23 -11.57
N HIS A 251 0.30 -11.97 -10.51
CA HIS A 251 1.26 -12.76 -9.76
C HIS A 251 1.71 -14.02 -10.52
N GLN A 252 0.81 -14.71 -11.22
CA GLN A 252 1.15 -15.79 -12.15
C GLN A 252 2.13 -15.31 -13.24
N LEU A 253 1.82 -14.19 -13.91
CA LEU A 253 2.72 -13.62 -14.92
C LEU A 253 4.08 -13.23 -14.33
N THR A 254 4.10 -12.67 -13.11
CA THR A 254 5.34 -12.32 -12.40
C THR A 254 6.18 -13.56 -12.05
N LEU A 255 5.53 -14.66 -11.62
CA LEU A 255 6.16 -15.95 -11.37
C LEU A 255 6.81 -16.52 -12.62
N LEU A 256 6.06 -16.64 -13.73
CA LEU A 256 6.60 -17.13 -15.01
C LEU A 256 7.80 -16.29 -15.49
N THR A 257 7.73 -14.97 -15.31
CA THR A 257 8.82 -14.05 -15.67
C THR A 257 10.07 -14.21 -14.79
N ILE A 258 9.93 -14.62 -13.53
CA ILE A 258 11.06 -14.86 -12.61
C ILE A 258 11.62 -16.27 -12.74
N ARG A 259 10.79 -17.26 -13.08
CA ARG A 259 11.19 -18.66 -13.30
C ARG A 259 11.86 -18.88 -14.67
N GLY A 260 11.60 -18.00 -15.64
CA GLY A 260 12.20 -18.02 -16.98
C GLY A 260 11.35 -18.73 -18.04
N ASP A 261 10.06 -18.92 -17.76
CA ASP A 261 9.12 -19.74 -18.55
C ASP A 261 8.59 -18.95 -19.76
N TRP A 262 9.50 -18.49 -20.62
CA TRP A 262 9.20 -17.52 -21.67
C TRP A 262 8.08 -17.95 -22.63
N ALA A 263 7.98 -19.24 -22.95
CA ALA A 263 6.94 -19.77 -23.83
C ALA A 263 5.53 -19.76 -23.19
N GLU A 264 5.41 -20.15 -21.92
CA GLU A 264 4.13 -20.08 -21.18
C GLU A 264 3.74 -18.61 -20.94
N LEU A 265 4.73 -17.76 -20.65
CA LEU A 265 4.54 -16.32 -20.47
C LEU A 265 4.05 -15.65 -21.76
N GLU A 266 4.69 -15.90 -22.91
CA GLU A 266 4.29 -15.32 -24.19
C GLU A 266 2.89 -15.78 -24.61
N THR A 267 2.58 -17.07 -24.40
CA THR A 267 1.24 -17.64 -24.60
C THR A 267 0.20 -16.95 -23.70
N THR A 268 0.49 -16.80 -22.40
CA THR A 268 -0.43 -16.20 -21.43
C THR A 268 -0.64 -14.71 -21.68
N VAL A 269 0.40 -13.96 -22.07
CA VAL A 269 0.33 -12.53 -22.41
C VAL A 269 -0.46 -12.31 -23.72
N SER A 270 -0.33 -13.23 -24.68
CA SER A 270 -1.11 -13.19 -25.94
C SER A 270 -2.61 -13.43 -25.68
N ALA A 271 -2.95 -14.29 -24.72
CA ALA A 271 -4.31 -14.65 -24.35
C ALA A 271 -5.00 -13.68 -23.35
N LEU A 272 -4.35 -12.57 -22.94
CA LEU A 272 -4.97 -11.60 -22.04
C LEU A 272 -6.15 -10.89 -22.72
N PRO A 273 -7.30 -10.67 -22.03
CA PRO A 273 -8.39 -9.85 -22.55
C PRO A 273 -7.93 -8.40 -22.75
N ASP A 274 -8.62 -7.67 -23.64
CA ASP A 274 -8.26 -6.32 -24.08
C ASP A 274 -8.28 -5.23 -22.98
N ALA A 275 -8.27 -3.95 -23.39
CA ALA A 275 -8.30 -2.82 -22.48
C ALA A 275 -9.47 -2.93 -21.45
N PRO A 276 -9.25 -2.55 -20.17
CA PRO A 276 -8.07 -1.85 -19.65
C PRO A 276 -6.95 -2.76 -19.12
N VAL A 277 -7.12 -4.08 -19.08
CA VAL A 277 -6.28 -4.96 -18.24
C VAL A 277 -4.95 -5.34 -18.91
N ARG A 278 -4.96 -5.78 -20.19
CA ARG A 278 -3.76 -6.23 -20.91
C ARG A 278 -2.57 -5.26 -20.82
N PRO A 279 -2.71 -3.94 -21.08
CA PRO A 279 -1.55 -3.05 -21.09
C PRO A 279 -0.90 -2.84 -19.71
N MET A 280 -1.68 -2.88 -18.62
CA MET A 280 -1.16 -2.83 -17.25
C MET A 280 -0.35 -4.08 -16.90
N LEU A 281 -0.82 -5.26 -17.34
CA LEU A 281 -0.10 -6.51 -17.14
C LEU A 281 1.16 -6.58 -18.04
N ALA A 282 1.05 -6.14 -19.29
CA ALA A 282 2.18 -6.02 -20.22
C ALA A 282 3.27 -5.07 -19.70
N PHE A 283 2.90 -3.94 -19.07
CA PHE A 283 3.86 -3.06 -18.39
C PHE A 283 4.63 -3.77 -17.26
N ASN A 284 3.92 -4.52 -16.40
CA ASN A 284 4.54 -5.21 -15.27
C ASN A 284 5.47 -6.35 -15.71
N VAL A 285 5.05 -7.14 -16.71
CA VAL A 285 5.88 -8.19 -17.33
C VAL A 285 7.05 -7.56 -18.08
N GLY A 286 6.79 -6.54 -18.91
CA GLY A 286 7.79 -5.87 -19.73
C GLY A 286 8.92 -5.25 -18.92
N ARG A 287 8.62 -4.64 -17.77
CA ARG A 287 9.65 -4.13 -16.84
C ARG A 287 10.61 -5.23 -16.36
N LEU A 288 10.12 -6.45 -16.12
CA LEU A 288 10.92 -7.58 -15.65
C LEU A 288 11.63 -8.28 -16.80
N ALA A 289 10.91 -8.68 -17.84
CA ALA A 289 11.45 -9.40 -19.00
C ALA A 289 12.49 -8.57 -19.77
N ALA A 290 12.32 -7.24 -19.88
CA ALA A 290 13.31 -6.38 -20.52
C ALA A 290 14.64 -6.31 -19.75
N ALA A 291 14.67 -6.63 -18.46
CA ALA A 291 15.88 -6.69 -17.65
C ALA A 291 16.59 -8.05 -17.69
N ASP A 292 15.90 -9.14 -18.06
CA ASP A 292 16.48 -10.48 -18.12
C ASP A 292 16.99 -10.83 -19.53
N PRO A 293 18.31 -11.03 -19.76
CA PRO A 293 18.87 -11.23 -21.09
C PRO A 293 18.39 -12.51 -21.79
N ALA A 294 17.85 -13.50 -21.06
CA ALA A 294 17.31 -14.72 -21.66
C ALA A 294 15.92 -14.52 -22.30
N ALA A 295 15.20 -13.44 -21.97
CA ALA A 295 13.86 -13.19 -22.52
C ALA A 295 13.89 -13.00 -24.06
N PRO A 296 13.07 -13.75 -24.82
CA PRO A 296 13.19 -13.84 -26.27
C PRO A 296 12.66 -12.60 -27.02
N THR A 297 13.22 -12.36 -28.19
CA THR A 297 12.85 -11.24 -29.09
C THR A 297 11.38 -11.25 -29.51
N SER A 298 10.73 -12.42 -29.54
CA SER A 298 9.28 -12.57 -29.80
C SER A 298 8.44 -11.92 -28.70
N LEU A 299 8.68 -12.29 -27.44
CA LEU A 299 8.06 -11.69 -26.26
C LEU A 299 8.34 -10.18 -26.17
N MET A 300 9.55 -9.73 -26.53
CA MET A 300 9.87 -8.29 -26.59
C MET A 300 9.00 -7.54 -27.62
N LYS A 301 8.77 -8.12 -28.81
CA LYS A 301 7.88 -7.56 -29.84
C LYS A 301 6.41 -7.53 -29.40
N LEU A 302 5.93 -8.63 -28.80
CA LEU A 302 4.58 -8.73 -28.26
C LEU A 302 4.32 -7.66 -27.20
N LEU A 303 5.18 -7.57 -26.17
CA LEU A 303 5.03 -6.60 -25.08
C LEU A 303 5.17 -5.15 -25.58
N ALA A 304 6.08 -4.87 -26.52
CA ALA A 304 6.19 -3.54 -27.12
C ALA A 304 4.87 -3.12 -27.81
N SER A 305 4.31 -3.98 -28.67
CA SER A 305 3.05 -3.68 -29.37
C SER A 305 1.86 -3.46 -28.42
N GLN A 306 1.74 -4.27 -27.37
CA GLN A 306 0.69 -4.12 -26.35
C GLN A 306 0.86 -2.86 -25.48
N MET A 307 2.10 -2.34 -25.36
CA MET A 307 2.39 -1.16 -24.54
C MET A 307 2.32 0.18 -25.29
N THR A 308 2.52 0.23 -26.62
CA THR A 308 2.62 1.49 -27.38
C THR A 308 1.46 2.46 -27.09
N ALA A 309 0.20 2.06 -27.34
CA ALA A 309 -0.95 2.93 -27.13
C ALA A 309 -1.14 3.35 -25.66
N PHE A 310 -0.75 2.50 -24.72
CA PHE A 310 -0.80 2.77 -23.28
C PHE A 310 0.28 3.76 -22.82
N ALA A 311 1.46 3.73 -23.44
CA ALA A 311 2.52 4.72 -23.20
C ALA A 311 2.09 6.11 -23.67
N GLU A 312 1.50 6.24 -24.87
CA GLU A 312 0.91 7.50 -25.34
C GLU A 312 -0.21 7.98 -24.41
N THR A 313 -1.10 7.07 -23.99
CA THR A 313 -2.26 7.39 -23.14
C THR A 313 -1.85 7.89 -21.74
N ARG A 314 -0.80 7.30 -21.14
CA ARG A 314 -0.30 7.73 -19.83
C ARG A 314 0.63 8.95 -19.91
N ASN A 315 1.35 9.10 -21.02
CA ASN A 315 2.38 10.12 -21.23
C ASN A 315 3.41 10.20 -20.07
N GLU A 316 3.79 9.04 -19.53
CA GLU A 316 4.63 8.93 -18.33
C GLU A 316 6.10 8.59 -18.66
N PRO A 317 7.09 9.18 -17.95
CA PRO A 317 8.51 8.98 -18.26
C PRO A 317 8.95 7.51 -18.24
N TYR A 318 8.65 6.80 -17.15
CA TYR A 318 9.04 5.39 -16.98
C TYR A 318 8.30 4.45 -17.93
N THR A 319 7.06 4.77 -18.31
CA THR A 319 6.25 3.97 -19.24
C THR A 319 6.84 3.99 -20.64
N PHE A 320 7.27 5.17 -21.13
CA PHE A 320 8.06 5.27 -22.35
C PHE A 320 9.46 4.65 -22.22
N GLN A 321 10.11 4.72 -21.05
CA GLN A 321 11.43 4.10 -20.84
C GLN A 321 11.38 2.56 -20.94
N ILE A 322 10.33 1.93 -20.39
CA ILE A 322 10.12 0.48 -20.50
C ILE A 322 9.77 0.10 -21.94
N LEU A 323 8.91 0.86 -22.62
CA LEU A 323 8.62 0.66 -24.04
C LEU A 323 9.88 0.73 -24.91
N ALA A 324 10.76 1.73 -24.67
CA ALA A 324 12.04 1.86 -25.36
C ALA A 324 12.96 0.65 -25.12
N LYS A 325 13.06 0.15 -23.87
CA LYS A 325 13.84 -1.07 -23.55
C LYS A 325 13.32 -2.30 -24.30
N LEU A 326 11.99 -2.45 -24.41
CA LEU A 326 11.35 -3.54 -25.14
C LEU A 326 11.61 -3.44 -26.65
N GLN A 327 11.37 -2.28 -27.26
CA GLN A 327 11.64 -2.02 -28.68
C GLN A 327 13.12 -2.28 -29.02
N TRP A 328 14.04 -1.81 -28.18
CA TRP A 328 15.47 -2.03 -28.37
C TRP A 328 15.85 -3.52 -28.43
N ARG A 329 15.22 -4.35 -27.59
CA ARG A 329 15.45 -5.81 -27.54
C ARG A 329 14.61 -6.60 -28.53
N ALA A 330 13.51 -6.03 -29.03
CA ALA A 330 12.76 -6.49 -30.19
C ALA A 330 13.55 -6.33 -31.51
N GLY A 331 14.62 -5.50 -31.49
CA GLY A 331 15.47 -5.17 -32.64
C GLY A 331 15.17 -3.80 -33.25
N ASP A 332 14.07 -3.17 -32.87
CA ASP A 332 13.61 -1.88 -33.38
C ASP A 332 14.31 -0.72 -32.65
N LYS A 333 15.42 -0.25 -33.22
CA LYS A 333 16.22 0.84 -32.66
C LYS A 333 15.59 2.21 -32.87
N GLU A 334 14.85 2.40 -33.96
CA GLU A 334 14.25 3.68 -34.33
C GLU A 334 13.04 4.01 -33.44
N ALA A 335 12.15 3.03 -33.22
CA ALA A 335 11.06 3.19 -32.26
C ALA A 335 11.60 3.31 -30.83
N ALA A 336 12.66 2.57 -30.46
CA ALA A 336 13.28 2.69 -29.15
C ALA A 336 13.83 4.10 -28.88
N LEU A 337 14.55 4.69 -29.84
CA LEU A 337 15.05 6.07 -29.77
C LEU A 337 13.90 7.09 -29.71
N THR A 338 12.82 6.85 -30.46
CA THR A 338 11.61 7.68 -30.42
C THR A 338 10.95 7.65 -29.03
N SER A 339 10.79 6.46 -28.44
CA SER A 339 10.26 6.28 -27.09
C SER A 339 11.20 6.86 -26.02
N ALA A 340 12.51 6.75 -26.17
CA ALA A 340 13.48 7.38 -25.26
C ALA A 340 13.37 8.92 -25.28
N LYS A 341 13.17 9.52 -26.46
CA LYS A 341 12.92 10.96 -26.63
C LYS A 341 11.60 11.38 -25.98
N LYS A 342 10.53 10.59 -26.12
CA LYS A 342 9.25 10.80 -25.42
C LYS A 342 9.39 10.68 -23.89
N SER A 343 10.14 9.69 -23.41
CA SER A 343 10.44 9.48 -21.98
C SER A 343 11.10 10.71 -21.35
N LEU A 344 12.12 11.27 -22.00
CA LEU A 344 12.80 12.49 -21.59
C LEU A 344 11.91 13.75 -21.68
N ALA A 345 11.06 13.85 -22.71
CA ALA A 345 10.12 14.95 -22.87
C ALA A 345 9.03 14.93 -21.78
N ALA A 346 8.50 13.76 -21.44
CA ALA A 346 7.61 13.56 -20.30
C ALA A 346 8.31 13.94 -18.99
N ALA A 347 9.56 13.52 -18.76
CA ALA A 347 10.31 13.87 -17.55
C ALA A 347 10.54 15.38 -17.39
N LYS A 348 10.77 16.09 -18.51
CA LYS A 348 10.94 17.55 -18.55
C LYS A 348 9.62 18.33 -18.41
N SER A 349 8.47 17.69 -18.64
CA SER A 349 7.13 18.32 -18.62
C SER A 349 6.23 17.88 -17.47
N ASP A 350 6.72 16.99 -16.59
CA ASP A 350 6.02 16.54 -15.38
C ASP A 350 5.62 17.74 -14.49
N LYS A 351 4.31 17.84 -14.22
CA LYS A 351 3.69 18.91 -13.43
C LYS A 351 3.40 18.49 -11.98
N SER A 352 4.01 17.39 -11.51
CA SER A 352 4.04 16.96 -10.11
C SER A 352 4.34 18.13 -9.17
N LYS A 353 3.33 18.59 -8.45
CA LYS A 353 3.39 19.83 -7.64
C LYS A 353 4.25 19.72 -6.39
N SER A 354 4.67 18.51 -5.99
CA SER A 354 5.44 18.25 -4.76
C SER A 354 6.94 18.13 -4.99
N MET A 355 7.39 17.67 -6.18
CA MET A 355 8.81 17.58 -6.51
C MET A 355 9.00 17.46 -8.02
N LYS A 356 9.90 18.28 -8.60
CA LYS A 356 10.35 18.09 -10.00
C LYS A 356 11.11 16.77 -10.11
N LEU A 357 10.79 15.96 -11.13
CA LEU A 357 11.48 14.71 -11.39
C LEU A 357 12.94 14.98 -11.80
N ASN A 358 13.89 14.17 -11.31
CA ASN A 358 15.27 14.23 -11.79
C ASN A 358 15.32 13.73 -13.23
N THR A 359 15.69 14.60 -14.17
CA THR A 359 15.74 14.31 -15.60
C THR A 359 17.02 13.58 -16.03
N ALA A 360 18.08 13.60 -15.22
CA ALA A 360 19.38 13.02 -15.56
C ALA A 360 19.32 11.53 -15.98
N PRO A 361 18.58 10.62 -15.30
CA PRO A 361 18.54 9.21 -15.70
C PRO A 361 17.86 9.01 -17.07
N PHE A 362 16.92 9.89 -17.45
CA PHE A 362 16.26 9.85 -18.75
C PHE A 362 17.13 10.44 -19.86
N GLN A 363 17.94 11.44 -19.52
CA GLN A 363 18.93 12.04 -20.42
C GLN A 363 20.03 11.01 -20.75
N SER A 364 20.66 10.40 -19.74
CA SER A 364 21.68 9.36 -19.94
C SER A 364 21.13 8.08 -20.59
N PHE A 365 19.86 7.73 -20.35
CA PHE A 365 19.20 6.62 -21.05
C PHE A 365 19.09 6.87 -22.56
N LEU A 366 18.74 8.10 -22.97
CA LEU A 366 18.70 8.48 -24.37
C LEU A 366 20.11 8.51 -24.98
N GLU A 367 21.07 9.15 -24.31
CA GLU A 367 22.46 9.24 -24.76
C GLU A 367 23.10 7.85 -24.94
N GLY A 368 22.81 6.91 -24.04
CA GLY A 368 23.23 5.53 -24.18
C GLY A 368 22.67 4.88 -25.45
N MET A 369 21.38 5.02 -25.71
CA MET A 369 20.74 4.48 -26.93
C MET A 369 21.28 5.12 -28.21
N GLU A 370 21.52 6.44 -28.21
CA GLU A 370 22.13 7.15 -29.34
C GLU A 370 23.58 6.72 -29.57
N ALA A 371 24.31 6.35 -28.51
CA ALA A 371 25.63 5.72 -28.55
C ALA A 371 25.60 4.19 -28.80
N GLY A 372 24.46 3.62 -29.21
CA GLY A 372 24.36 2.20 -29.56
C GLY A 372 24.26 1.22 -28.37
N LYS A 373 24.05 1.71 -27.14
CA LYS A 373 24.10 0.92 -25.90
C LYS A 373 22.78 0.99 -25.11
N LEU A 374 22.26 -0.18 -24.71
CA LEU A 374 21.22 -0.22 -23.68
C LEU A 374 21.86 -0.13 -22.29
N LEU A 375 21.61 0.95 -21.55
CA LEU A 375 22.09 1.08 -20.18
C LEU A 375 21.30 0.19 -19.21
N SER A 376 22.01 -0.43 -18.27
CA SER A 376 21.45 -1.20 -17.17
C SER A 376 20.84 -0.28 -16.10
N ASP A 377 19.95 -0.84 -15.27
CA ASP A 377 19.34 -0.09 -14.16
C ASP A 377 20.36 0.35 -13.09
N GLN A 378 21.52 -0.31 -13.02
CA GLN A 378 22.64 0.11 -12.17
C GLN A 378 23.33 1.36 -12.72
N GLU A 379 23.58 1.43 -14.02
CA GLU A 379 24.18 2.61 -14.67
C GLU A 379 23.24 3.82 -14.61
N LEU A 380 21.93 3.61 -14.85
CA LEU A 380 20.91 4.65 -14.71
C LEU A 380 20.81 5.14 -13.25
N SER A 381 20.94 4.24 -12.28
CA SER A 381 21.00 4.59 -10.85
C SER A 381 22.28 5.31 -10.44
N ALA A 382 23.40 5.06 -11.14
CA ALA A 382 24.66 5.76 -10.93
C ALA A 382 24.58 7.21 -11.47
N ALA A 383 24.07 7.40 -12.69
CA ALA A 383 23.81 8.72 -13.26
C ALA A 383 22.88 9.56 -12.38
N ALA A 384 21.82 8.94 -11.84
CA ALA A 384 20.90 9.58 -10.87
C ALA A 384 21.59 10.15 -9.63
N ARG A 385 22.68 9.51 -9.17
CA ARG A 385 23.46 9.91 -7.99
C ARG A 385 24.55 10.92 -8.31
N GLN A 386 25.26 10.74 -9.43
CA GLN A 386 26.34 11.63 -9.87
C GLN A 386 25.83 13.04 -10.24
N MET A 387 24.59 13.15 -10.71
CA MET A 387 23.96 14.41 -11.09
C MET A 387 22.98 14.95 -10.03
N ALA A 388 22.93 14.35 -8.84
CA ALA A 388 22.27 14.97 -7.70
C ALA A 388 23.16 16.09 -7.14
N PRO A 389 22.62 17.26 -6.72
CA PRO A 389 23.41 18.25 -6.01
C PRO A 389 23.98 17.63 -4.73
N ALA A 390 25.24 17.93 -4.42
CA ALA A 390 25.84 17.53 -3.15
C ALA A 390 24.95 18.04 -2.00
N LYS A 391 24.67 17.16 -1.03
CA LYS A 391 24.01 17.60 0.20
C LYS A 391 24.90 18.61 0.93
N PRO A 392 24.35 19.71 1.47
CA PRO A 392 25.04 20.54 2.45
C PRO A 392 25.28 19.77 3.75
#